data_AF-A0A356VS07-F1
#
_entry.id   AF-A0A356VS07-F1
#
_cell.length_a   1.000
_cell.length_b   1.000
_cell.length_c   1.000
_cell.angle_alpha   90.00
_cell.angle_beta   90.00
_cell.angle_gamma   90.00
#
_symmetry.space_group_name_H-M   'P 1'
#
loop_
_entity.id
_entity.type
_entity.pdbx_description
1 polymer ?
#
loop_
_entity_poly.entity_id
_entity_poly.type
_entity_poly.pdbx_seq_one_letter_code
_entity_poly.pdbx_strand_id
1 'polypeptide(L)' 'ALLTQIQLGARHLDKTVQLFDQAHQAPDHPVHPAIPETEYIKTFFFRVSKAW' A
#
# COMPACT_ATOMS: atom_id res chain seq x y z
N ALA A 1 -2.55 3.67 -8.19
CA ALA A 1 -4.01 3.55 -7.95
C ALA A 1 -4.33 3.33 -6.46
N LEU A 2 -3.91 2.22 -5.85
CA LEU A 2 -4.28 1.86 -4.47
C LEU A 2 -3.76 2.84 -3.40
N LEU A 3 -2.49 3.26 -3.46
CA LEU A 3 -1.94 4.25 -2.53
C LEU A 3 -2.72 5.57 -2.52
N THR A 4 -3.11 6.05 -3.70
CA THR A 4 -3.93 7.26 -3.84
C THR A 4 -5.30 7.09 -3.18
N GLN A 5 -5.94 5.92 -3.31
CA GLN A 5 -7.23 5.65 -2.65
C GLN A 5 -7.10 5.70 -1.12
N ILE A 6 -6.00 5.16 -0.57
CA ILE A 6 -5.72 5.22 0.87
C ILE A 6 -5.54 6.67 1.32
N GLN A 7 -4.79 7.47 0.57
CA GLN A 7 -4.59 8.89 0.86
C GLN A 7 -5.89 9.70 0.81
N LEU A 8 -6.77 9.42 -0.16
CA LEU A 8 -8.09 10.04 -0.24
C LEU A 8 -8.98 9.64 0.94
N GLY A 9 -8.98 8.35 1.31
CA GLY A 9 -9.68 7.86 2.50
C GLY A 9 -9.19 8.50 3.80
N ALA A 10 -7.87 8.67 3.95
CA ALA A 10 -7.28 9.36 5.09
C ALA A 10 -7.76 10.83 5.18
N ARG A 11 -7.75 11.56 4.05
CA ARG A 11 -8.26 12.94 3.98
C ARG A 11 -9.73 13.02 4.35
N HIS A 12 -10.56 12.08 3.90
CA HIS A 12 -11.98 12.03 4.23
C HIS A 12 -12.24 11.84 5.74
N LEU A 13 -11.26 11.29 6.48
CA LEU A 13 -11.31 11.08 7.93
C LEU A 13 -10.53 12.13 8.74
N ASP A 14 -10.13 13.24 8.11
CA ASP A 14 -9.26 14.27 8.70
C ASP A 14 -7.96 13.68 9.30
N LYS A 15 -7.39 12.69 8.60
CA LYS A 15 -6.11 12.04 8.94
C LYS A 15 -5.05 12.34 7.90
N THR A 16 -3.81 12.30 8.36
CA THR A 16 -2.61 12.20 7.53
C THR A 16 -2.04 10.79 7.66
N VAL A 17 -1.60 10.24 6.53
CA VAL A 17 -0.94 8.93 6.48
C VAL A 17 0.42 9.07 5.81
N GLN A 18 1.46 8.59 6.48
CA GLN A 18 2.81 8.53 5.95
C GLN A 18 3.15 7.06 5.68
N LEU A 19 3.35 6.72 4.41
CA LEU A 19 3.84 5.40 4.01
C LEU A 19 5.29 5.27 4.50
N PHE A 20 5.58 4.23 5.28
CA PHE A 20 6.94 3.95 5.74
C PHE A 20 7.47 2.61 5.27
N ASP A 21 6.59 1.70 4.83
CA ASP A 21 7.00 0.42 4.25
C ASP A 21 5.96 -0.11 3.27
N GLN A 22 6.43 -0.88 2.29
CA GLN A 22 5.62 -1.60 1.32
C GLN A 22 6.15 -3.03 1.21
N ALA A 23 5.25 -4.00 1.40
CA ALA A 23 5.57 -5.41 1.28
C ALA A 23 4.84 -6.05 0.09
N HIS A 24 5.28 -7.27 -0.23
CA HIS A 24 4.77 -8.09 -1.32
C HIS A 24 4.45 -9.50 -0.80
N GLN A 25 3.96 -10.34 -1.69
CA GLN A 25 3.87 -11.78 -1.49
C GLN A 25 5.19 -12.40 -0.99
N ALA A 26 5.07 -13.40 -0.11
CA ALA A 26 6.21 -14.10 0.46
C ALA A 26 6.95 -14.97 -0.59
N PRO A 27 8.20 -15.42 -0.33
CA PRO A 27 9.01 -16.11 -1.33
C PRO A 27 8.44 -17.45 -1.85
N ASP A 28 7.51 -18.06 -1.11
CA ASP A 28 6.75 -19.24 -1.54
C ASP A 28 5.74 -18.92 -2.67
N HIS A 29 5.52 -17.64 -2.94
CA HIS A 29 4.70 -17.11 -4.03
C HIS A 29 5.56 -16.18 -4.89
N PRO A 30 6.43 -16.69 -5.77
CA PRO A 30 7.35 -15.84 -6.52
C PRO A 30 6.63 -14.94 -7.53
N VAL A 31 7.14 -13.71 -7.68
CA VAL A 31 6.75 -12.83 -8.79
C VAL A 31 7.60 -13.20 -10.00
N HIS A 32 6.95 -13.59 -11.09
CA HIS A 32 7.64 -13.95 -12.32
C HIS A 32 7.86 -12.70 -13.19
N PRO A 33 9.11 -12.35 -13.56
CA PRO A 33 9.40 -11.10 -14.28
C PRO A 33 8.66 -10.92 -15.62
N ALA A 34 8.34 -12.04 -16.30
CA ALA A 34 7.61 -12.02 -17.57
C ALA A 34 6.08 -12.19 -17.42
N ILE A 35 5.56 -12.36 -16.20
CA ILE A 35 4.12 -12.55 -15.94
C ILE A 35 3.73 -11.58 -14.83
N PRO A 36 3.53 -10.28 -15.13
CA PRO A 36 3.25 -9.25 -14.12
C PRO A 36 1.99 -9.54 -13.29
N GLU A 37 1.04 -10.30 -13.83
CA GLU A 37 -0.17 -10.76 -13.12
C GLU A 37 0.14 -11.65 -11.90
N THR A 38 1.37 -12.22 -11.81
CA THR A 38 1.81 -12.95 -10.62
C THR A 38 2.06 -12.04 -9.42
N GLU A 39 2.12 -10.72 -9.57
CA GLU A 39 2.30 -9.76 -8.48
C GLU A 39 0.94 -9.29 -7.90
N TYR A 40 0.20 -10.20 -7.25
CA TYR A 40 -1.21 -9.96 -6.89
C TYR A 40 -1.43 -9.47 -5.45
N ILE A 41 -0.50 -9.73 -4.51
CA ILE A 41 -0.61 -9.25 -3.13
C ILE A 41 -0.03 -7.85 -3.01
N LYS A 42 -0.80 -6.92 -2.42
CA LYS A 42 -0.38 -5.54 -2.15
C LYS A 42 -0.47 -5.26 -0.66
N THR A 43 0.60 -4.77 -0.06
CA THR A 43 0.65 -4.43 1.37
C THR A 43 1.36 -3.11 1.59
N PHE A 44 0.75 -2.24 2.39
CA PHE A 44 1.30 -0.93 2.73
C PHE A 44 1.21 -0.71 4.23
N PHE A 45 2.27 -0.16 4.82
CA PHE A 45 2.32 0.21 6.22
C PHE A 45 2.41 1.72 6.38
N PHE A 46 1.48 2.27 7.17
CA PHE A 46 1.37 3.70 7.37
C PHE A 46 1.50 4.08 8.84
N ARG A 47 2.20 5.19 9.09
CA ARG A 47 2.01 5.96 10.31
C ARG A 47 0.78 6.85 10.12
N VAL A 48 -0.14 6.82 11.07
CA VAL A 48 -1.36 7.63 11.05
C VAL A 48 -1.25 8.79 12.05
N SER A 49 -1.63 9.99 11.63
CA SER A 49 -1.72 11.18 12.48
C SER A 49 -2.96 12.00 12.16
N LYS A 50 -3.28 12.99 13.02
CA LYS A 50 -4.33 13.97 12.73
C LYS A 50 -3.91 14.84 11.54
N ALA A 51 -4.87 15.26 10.71
CA ALA A 51 -4.67 16.41 9.84
C ALA A 51 -4.51 17.66 10.72
N TRP A 52 -3.57 18.52 10.36
CA TRP A 52 -3.30 19.78 11.07
C TRP A 52 -4.22 20.87 10.55
#